data_AF-A0A520T7Z4-F1
#
_entry.id   AF-A0A520T7Z4-F1
#
_cell.length_a   1.000
_cell.length_b   1.000
_cell.length_c   1.000
_cell.angle_alpha   90.00
_cell.angle_beta   90.00
_cell.angle_gamma   90.00
#
_symmetry.space_group_name_H-M   'P 1'
#
loop_
_entity.id
_entity.type
_entity.pdbx_description
1 polymer ?
#
loop_
_entity_poly.entity_id
_entity_poly.type
_entity_poly.pdbx_seq_one_letter_code
_entity_poly.pdbx_strand_id
1 'polypeptide(L)' 'MVQGTISEPLPEDFQSASHVITTGAIDMITHRKDQKNVISNLVSILLKKGNVQHSTLSSSEETQAVNQ' A
#
# COMPACT_ATOMS: atom_id res chain seq x y z
N MET A 1 24.34 -19.59 6.96
CA MET A 1 24.09 -20.33 5.70
C MET A 1 23.46 -21.66 6.06
N VAL A 2 22.34 -22.05 5.44
CA VAL A 2 21.66 -23.35 5.71
C VAL A 2 22.25 -24.52 4.91
N GLN A 3 23.19 -24.26 4.00
CA GLN A 3 23.86 -25.26 3.14
C GLN A 3 24.50 -26.43 3.92
N GLY A 4 24.91 -26.22 5.18
CA GLY A 4 25.48 -27.28 6.03
C GLY A 4 24.46 -28.15 6.74
N THR A 5 23.17 -27.81 6.67
CA THR A 5 22.07 -28.56 7.30
C THR A 5 21.35 -29.47 6.31
N ILE A 6 21.61 -29.31 5.00
CA ILE A 6 21.00 -30.10 3.93
C ILE A 6 22.09 -30.75 3.07
N SER A 7 21.83 -31.97 2.60
CA SER A 7 22.81 -32.72 1.79
C SER A 7 22.86 -32.26 0.33
N GLU A 8 21.87 -31.49 -0.12
CA GLU A 8 21.73 -31.02 -1.50
C GLU A 8 22.21 -29.57 -1.65
N PRO A 9 22.75 -29.19 -2.82
CA PRO A 9 23.11 -27.80 -3.09
C PRO A 9 21.87 -26.90 -3.09
N LEU A 10 22.00 -25.71 -2.51
CA LEU A 10 20.95 -24.70 -2.59
C LEU A 10 20.79 -24.19 -4.03
N PRO A 11 19.56 -23.88 -4.46
CA PRO A 11 19.32 -23.17 -5.72
C PRO A 11 20.12 -21.87 -5.79
N GLU A 12 20.54 -21.48 -7.00
CA GLU A 12 21.29 -20.23 -7.22
C GLU A 12 20.49 -18.99 -6.83
N ASP A 13 19.16 -19.05 -7.01
CA ASP A 13 18.22 -17.99 -6.67
C ASP A 13 17.69 -18.11 -5.24
N PHE A 14 18.24 -19.00 -4.40
CA PHE A 14 17.75 -19.21 -3.05
C PHE A 14 17.72 -17.89 -2.25
N GLN A 15 16.57 -17.60 -1.64
CA GLN A 15 16.30 -16.35 -0.90
C GLN A 15 16.39 -15.06 -1.75
N SER A 16 16.51 -15.16 -3.08
CA SER A 16 16.34 -14.02 -3.96
C SER A 16 14.89 -13.50 -3.90
N ALA A 17 14.70 -12.22 -4.23
CA ALA A 17 13.36 -11.65 -4.29
C ALA A 17 12.46 -12.43 -5.27
N SER A 18 13.00 -12.82 -6.43
CA SER A 18 12.30 -13.63 -7.44
C SER A 18 11.89 -15.00 -6.93
N HIS A 19 12.69 -15.62 -6.05
CA HIS A 19 12.33 -16.89 -5.44
C HIS A 19 11.26 -16.72 -4.36
N VAL A 20 11.48 -15.78 -3.45
CA VAL A 20 10.62 -15.58 -2.26
C VAL A 20 9.22 -15.07 -2.63
N ILE A 21 9.05 -14.35 -3.75
CA ILE A 21 7.70 -13.97 -4.20
C ILE A 21 6.86 -15.18 -4.64
N THR A 22 7.49 -16.24 -5.16
CA THR A 22 6.76 -17.46 -5.59
C THR A 22 6.23 -18.28 -4.42
N THR A 23 6.82 -18.13 -3.23
CA THR A 23 6.37 -18.82 -2.01
C THR A 23 5.25 -18.06 -1.29
N GLY A 24 4.89 -16.86 -1.76
CA GLY A 24 3.90 -15.99 -1.13
C GLY A 24 4.38 -15.31 0.15
N ALA A 25 5.67 -15.39 0.47
CA ALA A 25 6.25 -14.75 1.66
C ALA A 25 6.40 -13.22 1.51
N ILE A 26 6.34 -12.69 0.29
CA ILE A 26 6.30 -11.26 -0.01
C ILE A 26 5.21 -10.96 -1.04
N ASP A 27 4.52 -9.82 -0.88
CA ASP A 27 3.43 -9.43 -1.78
C ASP A 27 3.92 -8.82 -3.11
N MET A 28 5.05 -8.11 -3.11
CA MET A 28 5.50 -7.36 -4.29
C MET A 28 7.01 -7.10 -4.30
N ILE A 29 7.58 -7.08 -5.51
CA ILE A 29 8.95 -6.61 -5.80
C ILE A 29 8.85 -5.28 -6.55
N THR A 30 9.59 -4.26 -6.13
CA THR A 30 9.64 -2.95 -6.81
C THR A 30 11.08 -2.49 -7.00
N HIS A 31 11.33 -1.76 -8.08
CA HIS A 31 12.60 -1.06 -8.24
C HIS A 31 12.76 0.06 -7.21
N ARG A 32 14.01 0.29 -6.80
CA ARG A 32 14.36 1.32 -5.80
C ARG A 32 13.91 2.72 -6.20
N LYS A 33 14.02 3.07 -7.49
CA LYS A 33 13.60 4.39 -8.03
C LYS A 33 12.09 4.66 -7.84
N ASP A 34 11.28 3.60 -7.81
CA ASP A 34 9.82 3.68 -7.70
C ASP A 34 9.31 3.50 -6.26
N GLN A 35 10.19 3.03 -5.35
CA GLN A 35 9.85 2.67 -3.97
C GLN A 35 9.12 3.79 -3.21
N LYS A 36 9.56 5.05 -3.37
CA LYS A 36 8.90 6.20 -2.73
C LYS A 36 7.44 6.32 -3.15
N ASN A 37 7.17 6.21 -4.45
CA ASN A 37 5.83 6.36 -5.01
C ASN A 37 4.95 5.18 -4.61
N VAL A 38 5.49 3.96 -4.67
CA VAL A 38 4.79 2.74 -4.24
C VAL A 38 4.35 2.84 -2.78
N ILE A 39 5.26 3.19 -1.87
CA ILE A 39 4.94 3.32 -0.44
C ILE A 39 3.90 4.42 -0.22
N SER A 40 4.07 5.60 -0.85
CA SER A 40 3.12 6.72 -0.72
C SER A 40 1.71 6.33 -1.16
N ASN A 41 1.59 5.58 -2.25
CA ASN A 41 0.31 5.13 -2.79
C ASN A 41 -0.37 4.12 -1.86
N LEU A 42 0.37 3.10 -1.40
CA LEU A 42 -0.15 2.12 -0.44
C LEU A 42 -0.64 2.80 0.84
N VAL A 43 0.14 3.71 1.40
CA VAL A 43 -0.26 4.47 2.59
C VAL A 43 -1.49 5.33 2.33
N SER A 44 -1.60 5.96 1.16
CA SER A 44 -2.78 6.78 0.80
C SER A 44 -4.06 5.96 0.72
N ILE A 45 -3.97 4.74 0.17
CA ILE A 45 -5.08 3.76 0.12
C ILE A 45 -5.46 3.32 1.54
N LEU A 46 -4.48 2.88 2.34
CA LEU A 46 -4.71 2.38 3.69
C LEU A 46 -5.30 3.44 4.63
N LEU A 47 -4.91 4.70 4.44
CA LEU A 47 -5.43 5.83 5.20
C LEU A 47 -6.74 6.40 4.62
N LYS A 48 -7.30 5.81 3.56
CA LYS A 48 -8.52 6.28 2.86
C LYS A 48 -8.47 7.75 2.45
N LYS A 49 -7.28 8.29 2.18
CA LYS A 49 -7.06 9.73 1.92
C LYS A 49 -7.74 10.25 0.63
N GLY A 50 -8.26 9.36 -0.21
CA GLY A 50 -9.04 9.69 -1.40
C GLY A 50 -10.57 9.66 -1.24
N ASN A 51 -11.11 9.23 -0.09
CA ASN A 51 -12.56 8.99 0.10
C ASN A 51 -13.31 10.12 0.83
N VAL A 52 -12.67 11.26 1.11
CA VAL A 52 -13.28 12.39 1.87
C VAL A 52 -13.94 13.43 0.94
N GLN A 53 -14.35 13.03 -0.26
CA GLN A 53 -15.12 13.89 -1.15
C GLN A 53 -16.48 13.23 -1.39
N HIS A 54 -17.48 13.62 -0.58
CA HIS A 54 -18.93 13.72 -0.91
C HIS A 54 -19.87 13.43 0.28
N SER A 55 -19.86 14.31 1.30
CA SER A 55 -21.01 14.65 2.17
C SER A 55 -20.50 15.75 3.11
N THR A 56 -20.76 17.04 2.94
CA THR A 56 -22.07 17.69 3.04
C THR A 56 -21.99 19.10 2.42
N LEU A 57 -22.60 19.29 1.26
CA LEU A 57 -23.01 20.61 0.75
C LEU A 57 -24.43 20.46 0.22
N SER A 58 -25.43 20.57 1.10
CA SER A 58 -26.81 20.87 0.73
C SER A 58 -27.60 21.36 1.94
N SER A 59 -27.53 22.68 2.19
CA SER A 59 -28.69 23.54 2.49
C SER A 59 -28.20 24.93 2.92
N SER A 60 -27.98 25.81 1.96
CA SER A 60 -27.96 27.26 2.18
C SER A 60 -29.21 27.82 1.50
N GLU A 61 -30.15 28.36 2.29
CA GLU A 61 -31.32 29.21 1.96
C GLU A 61 -32.30 29.06 3.15
N GLU A 62 -32.74 30.04 3.95
CA GLU A 62 -32.86 31.49 3.82
C GLU A 62 -32.78 32.18 5.20
N THR A 63 -32.20 33.37 5.24
CA THR A 63 -32.35 34.37 6.30
C THR A 63 -33.78 34.91 6.39
N GLN A 64 -34.44 34.77 7.54
CA GLN A 64 -35.50 35.72 7.96
C GLN A 64 -35.35 36.05 9.46
N ALA A 65 -34.75 37.21 9.72
CA ALA A 65 -34.88 37.89 11.00
C ALA A 65 -36.27 38.57 11.01
N VAL A 66 -37.19 38.09 11.85
CA VAL A 66 -38.42 38.82 12.16
C VAL A 66 -38.21 39.51 13.51
N ASN A 67 -37.92 40.81 13.43
CA ASN A 67 -38.25 41.76 14.48
C ASN A 67 -39.72 42.18 14.28
N GLN A 68 -40.56 42.01 15.29
CA GLN A 68 -41.47 43.01 15.89
C GLN A 68 -42.35 42.35 16.95
#